data_AF-A0A6L7MRP9-F1
#
_entry.id   AF-A0A6L7MRP9-F1
#
_cell.length_a   1.000
_cell.length_b   1.000
_cell.length_c   1.000
_cell.angle_alpha   90.00
_cell.angle_beta   90.00
_cell.angle_gamma   90.00
#
_symmetry.space_group_name_H-M   'P 1'
#
loop_
_entity.id
_entity.type
_entity.pdbx_description
1 polymer ?
#
loop_
_entity_poly.entity_id
_entity_poly.type
_entity_poly.pdbx_seq_one_letter_code
_entity_poly.pdbx_strand_id
1 'polypeptide(L)'
;MPVQGRQFVQGNGLDLVADPNAQLDADVIATPRLNFASLTPRTLPALKPVFVPIQVVDTTPTVTADALLGVARSLLPIARVSARVRAALVYELSAEERSGQQVDADRLFDRVVQLANEEGAADEFHIAVAAMPPGWESDSNHVYGGANQVVVGDSDAAERVAFGLGWGMGLRSVPCQALGDAAFPHAGIGAEGSYSFLEQRFITASENYYDLMSGCAPQHISTYSYQKAVAWGDEASEAAERNGAAMQVPNVRSHLGGQGGHAAAVEGRVGNAPAIVRSLALSGSVDEHGFWTLFSAATSTSPPRIDAPGDFVLTLHDDSGMEMYRQPLAAADIGASAGRAGTWAVRVPMQARGVHAVRIRNAGGSLLLDNDVGLPAGPHAQVR
;
A
#
# COMPACT_ATOMS: atom_id res chain seq x y z
N MET A 1 -2.49 25.56 -24.63
CA MET A 1 -3.83 25.37 -24.03
C MET A 1 -3.84 24.00 -23.38
N PRO A 2 -4.20 23.87 -22.09
CA PRO A 2 -4.29 22.56 -21.44
C PRO A 2 -5.44 21.74 -22.05
N VAL A 3 -5.17 20.51 -22.45
CA VAL A 3 -6.18 19.55 -22.90
C VAL A 3 -6.75 18.86 -21.66
N GLN A 4 -8.07 18.82 -21.52
CA GLN A 4 -8.70 18.17 -20.37
C GLN A 4 -8.61 16.65 -20.50
N GLY A 5 -8.34 15.94 -19.40
CA GLY A 5 -8.21 14.47 -19.38
C GLY A 5 -9.35 13.73 -20.07
N ARG A 6 -10.60 14.21 -19.91
CA ARG A 6 -11.80 13.65 -20.57
C ARG A 6 -11.80 13.70 -22.10
N GLN A 7 -10.87 14.44 -22.71
CA GLN A 7 -10.73 14.55 -24.17
C GLN A 7 -9.82 13.44 -24.75
N PHE A 8 -9.05 12.74 -23.91
CA PHE A 8 -8.23 11.58 -24.29
C PHE A 8 -9.07 10.30 -24.31
N VAL A 9 -10.01 10.23 -25.27
CA VAL A 9 -10.84 9.04 -25.53
C VAL A 9 -10.35 8.38 -26.80
N GLN A 10 -10.30 7.05 -26.82
CA GLN A 10 -9.94 6.30 -28.02
C GLN A 10 -10.85 6.70 -29.20
N GLY A 11 -10.23 7.02 -30.34
CA GLY A 11 -10.94 7.48 -31.55
C GLY A 11 -11.11 8.99 -31.66
N ASN A 12 -10.82 9.77 -30.60
CA ASN A 12 -10.65 11.21 -30.75
C ASN A 12 -9.38 11.52 -31.57
N GLY A 13 -9.30 12.74 -32.12
CA GLY A 13 -8.08 13.26 -32.69
C GLY A 13 -7.90 14.72 -32.29
N LEU A 14 -6.66 15.18 -32.29
CA LEU A 14 -6.34 16.60 -32.13
C LEU A 14 -5.81 17.12 -33.46
N ASP A 15 -6.55 18.04 -34.05
CA ASP A 15 -6.10 18.80 -35.21
C ASP A 15 -5.34 20.03 -34.71
N LEU A 16 -4.03 20.04 -34.92
CA LEU A 16 -3.17 21.17 -34.56
C LEU A 16 -3.15 22.16 -35.72
N VAL A 17 -3.98 23.20 -35.63
CA VAL A 17 -4.06 24.28 -36.60
C VAL A 17 -3.15 25.42 -36.15
N ALA A 18 -2.04 25.62 -36.86
CA ALA A 18 -1.20 26.80 -36.71
C ALA A 18 -1.61 27.84 -37.76
N ASP A 19 -2.22 28.94 -37.33
CA ASP A 19 -2.58 30.06 -38.19
C ASP A 19 -1.73 31.30 -37.86
N PRO A 20 -0.45 31.33 -38.27
CA PRO A 20 0.44 32.43 -37.93
C PRO A 20 0.01 33.78 -38.53
N ASN A 21 -0.86 33.76 -39.55
CA ASN A 21 -1.27 34.95 -40.29
C ASN A 21 -2.75 35.30 -40.12
N ALA A 22 -3.52 34.54 -39.32
CA ALA A 22 -4.97 34.67 -39.17
C ALA A 22 -5.73 34.56 -40.51
N GLN A 23 -5.29 33.68 -41.41
CA GLN A 23 -5.79 33.55 -42.79
C GLN A 23 -6.36 32.17 -43.11
N LEU A 24 -6.52 31.27 -42.15
CA LEU A 24 -7.10 29.96 -42.44
C LEU A 24 -8.60 30.07 -42.70
N ASP A 25 -8.98 29.96 -43.98
CA ASP A 25 -10.35 29.65 -44.40
C ASP A 25 -10.77 28.32 -43.77
N ALA A 26 -12.00 28.26 -43.24
CA ALA A 26 -12.53 27.14 -42.46
C ALA A 26 -12.44 25.75 -43.15
N ASP A 27 -12.24 25.74 -44.48
CA ASP A 27 -12.30 24.56 -45.33
C ASP A 27 -10.90 23.98 -45.69
N VAL A 28 -9.79 24.62 -45.30
CA VAL A 28 -8.43 24.15 -45.60
C VAL A 28 -7.71 23.70 -44.34
N ILE A 29 -8.12 22.55 -43.81
CA ILE A 29 -7.42 21.87 -42.70
C ILE A 29 -6.52 20.79 -43.31
N ALA A 30 -5.36 21.19 -43.80
CA ALA A 30 -4.24 20.27 -44.07
C ALA A 30 -3.34 20.21 -42.84
N THR A 31 -3.91 19.85 -41.68
CA THR A 31 -3.14 19.72 -40.44
C THR A 31 -2.73 18.29 -40.17
N PRO A 32 -1.56 18.05 -39.55
CA PRO A 32 -1.27 16.77 -38.96
C PRO A 32 -2.31 16.50 -37.86
N ARG A 33 -3.22 15.57 -38.13
CA ARG A 33 -4.13 15.04 -37.12
C ARG A 33 -3.34 14.14 -36.21
N LEU A 34 -3.11 14.57 -34.97
CA LEU A 34 -2.69 13.67 -33.90
C LEU A 34 -3.84 12.72 -33.66
N ASN A 35 -3.78 11.55 -34.28
CA ASN A 35 -4.79 10.54 -34.14
C ASN A 35 -4.59 9.84 -32.80
N PHE A 36 -5.54 9.99 -31.88
CA PHE A 36 -5.52 9.28 -30.61
C PHE A 36 -6.04 7.84 -30.74
N ALA A 37 -6.28 7.33 -31.95
CA ALA A 37 -6.63 5.94 -32.20
C ALA A 37 -5.57 4.95 -31.67
N SER A 38 -4.31 5.38 -31.53
CA SER A 38 -3.23 4.61 -30.90
C SER A 38 -3.09 4.83 -29.40
N LEU A 39 -3.87 5.75 -28.80
CA LEU A 39 -3.89 5.86 -27.34
C LEU A 39 -4.70 4.70 -26.78
N THR A 40 -4.03 3.89 -25.96
CA THR A 40 -4.69 2.92 -25.09
C THR A 40 -4.94 3.61 -23.76
N PRO A 41 -6.14 4.17 -23.51
CA PRO A 41 -6.45 4.75 -22.21
C PRO A 41 -6.32 3.67 -21.14
N ARG A 42 -5.50 3.94 -20.13
CA ARG A 42 -5.37 3.05 -18.98
C ARG A 42 -6.29 3.53 -17.87
N THR A 43 -6.98 2.58 -17.24
CA THR A 43 -7.73 2.87 -16.01
C THR A 43 -6.82 2.58 -14.85
N LEU A 44 -6.33 3.62 -14.18
CA LEU A 44 -5.55 3.46 -12.96
C LEU A 44 -6.47 3.25 -11.76
N PRO A 45 -6.10 2.39 -10.80
CA PRO A 45 -6.91 2.14 -9.61
C PRO A 45 -6.99 3.40 -8.76
N ALA A 46 -8.08 3.53 -7.98
CA ALA A 46 -8.18 4.62 -7.02
C ALA A 46 -7.21 4.37 -5.86
N LEU A 47 -6.32 5.32 -5.61
CA LEU A 47 -5.47 5.29 -4.43
C LEU A 47 -6.33 5.60 -3.19
N LYS A 48 -6.28 4.75 -2.17
CA LYS A 48 -7.04 4.94 -0.92
C LYS A 48 -6.10 5.13 0.27
N PRO A 49 -5.45 6.30 0.40
CA PRO A 49 -4.57 6.56 1.53
C PRO A 49 -5.38 6.84 2.80
N VAL A 50 -4.97 6.20 3.87
CA VAL A 50 -5.43 6.38 5.25
C VAL A 50 -4.31 7.06 6.01
N PHE A 51 -4.43 8.36 6.21
CA PHE A 51 -3.47 9.10 7.01
C PHE A 51 -3.69 8.80 8.50
N VAL A 52 -2.63 8.44 9.19
CA VAL A 52 -2.60 8.07 10.60
C VAL A 52 -1.76 9.09 11.35
N PRO A 53 -2.37 10.14 11.94
CA PRO A 53 -1.64 11.06 12.80
C PRO A 53 -1.05 10.28 13.97
N ILE A 54 0.25 10.38 14.19
CA ILE A 54 0.93 9.78 15.34
C ILE A 54 1.03 10.85 16.41
N GLN A 55 0.32 10.63 17.50
CA GLN A 55 0.46 11.44 18.70
C GLN A 55 1.61 10.87 19.53
N VAL A 56 2.69 11.63 19.62
CA VAL A 56 3.82 11.33 20.50
C VAL A 56 3.72 12.29 21.68
N VAL A 57 3.57 11.76 22.89
CA VAL A 57 3.26 12.55 24.10
C VAL A 57 1.95 13.35 23.91
N ASP A 58 1.97 14.67 24.05
CA ASP A 58 0.81 15.55 23.99
C ASP A 58 0.71 16.36 22.68
N THR A 59 1.56 16.03 21.69
CA THR A 59 1.56 16.72 20.39
C THR A 59 0.95 15.80 19.34
N THR A 60 -0.12 16.27 18.70
CA THR A 60 -0.73 15.62 17.54
C THR A 60 -0.47 16.47 16.30
N PRO A 61 0.12 15.91 15.23
CA PRO A 61 0.30 16.65 13.99
C PRO A 61 -1.07 17.01 13.38
N THR A 62 -1.17 18.23 12.84
CA THR A 62 -2.33 18.60 12.03
C THR A 62 -2.12 18.03 10.64
N VAL A 63 -2.94 17.04 10.27
CA VAL A 63 -2.82 16.35 8.98
C VAL A 63 -4.01 16.71 8.10
N THR A 64 -3.75 17.28 6.93
CA THR A 64 -4.76 17.43 5.88
C THR A 64 -4.37 16.58 4.68
N ALA A 65 -5.30 15.72 4.24
CA ALA A 65 -5.04 14.81 3.12
C ALA A 65 -4.66 15.57 1.84
N ASP A 66 -5.30 16.71 1.58
CA ASP A 66 -5.04 17.51 0.37
C ASP A 66 -3.62 18.11 0.36
N ALA A 67 -3.10 18.60 1.49
CA ALA A 67 -1.75 19.13 1.56
C ALA A 67 -0.70 18.05 1.27
N LEU A 68 -0.85 16.87 1.87
CA LEU A 68 0.09 15.77 1.67
C LEU A 68 -0.01 15.16 0.27
N LEU A 69 -1.20 15.14 -0.33
CA LEU A 69 -1.42 14.53 -1.65
C LEU A 69 -1.14 15.46 -2.82
N GLY A 70 -1.07 16.78 -2.62
CA GLY A 70 -0.80 17.74 -3.70
C GLY A 70 0.51 17.44 -4.43
N VAL A 71 1.58 17.19 -3.67
CA VAL A 71 2.88 16.80 -4.22
C VAL A 71 2.84 15.39 -4.81
N ALA A 72 2.25 14.43 -4.09
CA ALA A 72 2.13 13.05 -4.60
C ALA A 72 1.39 12.98 -5.95
N ARG A 73 0.32 13.77 -6.15
CA ARG A 73 -0.40 13.85 -7.43
C ARG A 73 0.43 14.48 -8.56
N SER A 74 1.41 15.31 -8.22
CA SER A 74 2.33 15.91 -9.18
C SER A 74 3.47 14.96 -9.54
N LEU A 75 3.83 14.06 -8.64
CA LEU A 75 4.99 13.18 -8.78
C LEU A 75 4.65 11.71 -9.08
N LEU A 76 3.41 11.24 -8.89
CA LEU A 76 3.04 9.84 -9.14
C LEU A 76 1.87 9.77 -10.13
N PRO A 77 1.74 8.67 -10.90
CA PRO A 77 0.61 8.46 -11.80
C PRO A 77 -0.67 8.15 -11.00
N ILE A 78 -1.27 9.17 -10.38
CA ILE A 78 -2.45 9.04 -9.54
C ILE A 78 -3.64 9.70 -10.24
N ALA A 79 -4.53 8.89 -10.80
CA ALA A 79 -5.73 9.39 -11.48
C ALA A 79 -6.88 9.72 -10.51
N ARG A 80 -7.05 8.92 -9.47
CA ARG A 80 -8.15 9.03 -8.50
C ARG A 80 -7.62 8.80 -7.10
N VAL A 81 -8.10 9.60 -6.15
CA VAL A 81 -7.76 9.44 -4.73
C VAL A 81 -9.03 9.49 -3.89
N SER A 82 -9.16 8.54 -2.98
CA SER A 82 -10.17 8.53 -1.92
C SER A 82 -9.44 8.47 -0.58
N ALA A 83 -8.98 9.63 -0.12
CA ALA A 83 -8.21 9.74 1.11
C ALA A 83 -9.11 9.89 2.33
N ARG A 84 -8.66 9.38 3.48
CA ARG A 84 -9.23 9.68 4.79
C ARG A 84 -8.14 9.88 5.82
N VAL A 85 -8.45 10.65 6.87
CA VAL A 85 -7.60 10.80 8.06
C VAL A 85 -8.28 10.04 9.20
N ARG A 86 -7.58 9.11 9.85
CA ARG A 86 -8.11 8.40 11.02
C ARG A 86 -7.85 9.20 12.31
N ALA A 87 -8.47 8.76 13.41
CA ALA A 87 -8.16 9.28 14.74
C ALA A 87 -6.67 9.03 15.07
N ALA A 88 -6.05 9.95 15.80
CA ALA A 88 -4.63 9.84 16.12
C ALA A 88 -4.31 8.49 16.79
N LEU A 89 -3.21 7.86 16.35
CA LEU A 89 -2.61 6.74 17.06
C LEU A 89 -1.73 7.31 18.15
N VAL A 90 -2.07 7.03 19.41
CA VAL A 90 -1.21 7.37 20.55
C VAL A 90 -0.03 6.38 20.56
N TYR A 91 1.17 6.90 20.43
CA TYR A 91 2.41 6.14 20.53
C TYR A 91 3.06 6.42 21.88
N GLU A 92 3.04 5.41 22.76
CA GLU A 92 3.58 5.51 24.10
C GLU A 92 5.10 5.31 24.08
N LEU A 93 5.84 6.37 24.41
CA LEU A 93 7.30 6.28 24.57
C LEU A 93 7.68 5.34 25.72
N SER A 94 8.72 4.54 25.53
CA SER A 94 9.38 3.72 26.55
C SER A 94 10.11 4.59 27.57
N ALA A 95 10.59 3.99 28.65
CA ALA A 95 11.39 4.72 29.64
C ALA A 95 12.69 5.27 29.01
N GLU A 96 13.32 4.49 28.12
CA GLU A 96 14.50 4.92 27.37
C GLU A 96 14.18 6.09 26.43
N GLU A 97 13.14 5.97 25.60
CA GLU A 97 12.75 7.02 24.67
C GLU A 97 12.38 8.33 25.39
N ARG A 98 11.73 8.24 26.56
CA ARG A 98 11.43 9.41 27.41
C ARG A 98 12.67 10.06 28.02
N SER A 99 13.73 9.27 28.27
CA SER A 99 14.99 9.77 28.85
C SER A 99 15.85 10.58 27.87
N GLY A 100 15.35 10.79 26.65
CA GLY A 100 16.04 11.51 25.59
C GLY A 100 16.76 10.59 24.61
N GLN A 101 16.54 9.27 24.67
CA GLN A 101 16.93 8.39 23.58
C GLN A 101 15.91 8.52 22.44
N GLN A 102 16.40 8.41 21.21
CA GLN A 102 15.63 8.54 19.97
C GLN A 102 14.39 7.62 19.98
N VAL A 103 13.29 8.07 19.35
CA VAL A 103 12.12 7.21 19.12
C VAL A 103 12.54 5.99 18.30
N ASP A 104 12.16 4.80 18.76
CA ASP A 104 12.35 3.56 18.04
C ASP A 104 11.43 3.55 16.82
N ALA A 105 11.99 3.92 15.67
CA ALA A 105 11.25 4.07 14.43
C ALA A 105 10.77 2.72 13.88
N ASP A 106 11.50 1.63 14.15
CA ASP A 106 11.10 0.28 13.76
C ASP A 106 9.89 -0.16 14.58
N ARG A 107 9.88 0.10 15.89
CA ARG A 107 8.70 -0.18 16.73
C ARG A 107 7.48 0.66 16.33
N LEU A 108 7.68 1.93 15.96
CA LEU A 108 6.62 2.76 15.41
C LEU A 108 6.10 2.18 14.10
N PHE A 109 6.98 1.78 13.18
CA PHE A 109 6.61 1.19 11.90
C PHE A 109 5.82 -0.12 12.10
N ASP A 110 6.30 -1.03 12.94
CA ASP A 110 5.62 -2.28 13.29
C ASP A 110 4.22 -2.03 13.85
N ARG A 111 4.07 -1.00 14.70
CA ARG A 111 2.77 -0.62 15.23
C ARG A 111 1.81 -0.13 14.14
N VAL A 112 2.30 0.58 13.13
CA VAL A 112 1.48 1.03 12.00
C VAL A 112 1.13 -0.13 11.06
N VAL A 113 2.06 -1.06 10.83
CA VAL A 113 1.80 -2.33 10.11
C VAL A 113 0.73 -3.13 10.81
N GLN A 114 0.82 -3.29 12.13
CA GLN A 114 -0.21 -3.93 12.94
C GLN A 114 -1.57 -3.27 12.72
N LEU A 115 -1.61 -1.94 12.85
CA LEU A 115 -2.84 -1.17 12.68
C LEU A 115 -3.47 -1.35 11.29
N ALA A 116 -2.65 -1.25 10.24
CA ALA A 116 -3.08 -1.47 8.86
C ALA A 116 -3.61 -2.90 8.65
N ASN A 117 -3.01 -3.88 9.31
CA ASN A 117 -3.46 -5.27 9.26
C ASN A 117 -4.70 -5.54 10.12
N GLU A 118 -4.94 -4.78 11.18
CA GLU A 118 -6.12 -4.93 12.03
C GLU A 118 -7.35 -4.23 11.44
N GLU A 119 -7.19 -3.02 10.90
CA GLU A 119 -8.32 -2.17 10.50
C GLU A 119 -8.45 -2.03 8.99
N GLY A 120 -7.32 -2.00 8.26
CA GLY A 120 -7.29 -1.59 6.86
C GLY A 120 -8.03 -2.51 5.89
N ALA A 121 -8.64 -1.93 4.86
CA ALA A 121 -9.05 -2.70 3.69
C ALA A 121 -7.82 -3.21 2.91
N ALA A 122 -8.01 -4.21 2.05
CA ALA A 122 -6.91 -4.80 1.27
C ALA A 122 -6.28 -3.83 0.27
N ASP A 123 -6.97 -2.76 -0.09
CA ASP A 123 -6.56 -1.73 -1.05
C ASP A 123 -6.27 -0.36 -0.40
N GLU A 124 -6.16 -0.31 0.93
CA GLU A 124 -5.90 0.93 1.69
C GLU A 124 -4.44 1.09 2.11
N PHE A 125 -3.85 2.23 1.73
CA PHE A 125 -2.48 2.61 2.08
C PHE A 125 -2.44 3.35 3.41
N HIS A 126 -1.82 2.78 4.44
CA HIS A 126 -1.74 3.42 5.75
C HIS A 126 -0.50 4.29 5.87
N ILE A 127 -0.67 5.60 5.95
CA ILE A 127 0.43 6.57 5.99
C ILE A 127 0.46 7.23 7.36
N ALA A 128 1.36 6.77 8.21
CA ALA A 128 1.68 7.39 9.48
C ALA A 128 2.37 8.73 9.28
N VAL A 129 1.82 9.74 9.94
CA VAL A 129 2.32 11.11 9.92
C VAL A 129 2.60 11.51 11.36
N ALA A 130 3.87 11.70 11.71
CA ALA A 130 4.29 12.05 13.06
C ALA A 130 4.81 13.50 13.10
N ALA A 131 4.42 14.25 14.13
CA ALA A 131 5.13 15.49 14.47
C ALA A 131 6.41 15.08 15.20
N MET A 132 7.55 15.17 14.51
CA MET A 132 8.82 14.75 15.08
C MET A 132 9.22 15.67 16.25
N PRO A 133 9.55 15.15 17.46
CA PRO A 133 10.04 16.00 18.55
C PRO A 133 11.37 16.68 18.17
N PRO A 134 11.63 17.92 18.65
CA PRO A 134 12.93 18.57 18.48
C PRO A 134 14.08 17.67 19.01
N GLY A 135 15.14 17.50 18.23
CA GLY A 135 16.26 16.61 18.57
C GLY A 135 16.12 15.18 18.01
N TRP A 136 15.00 14.86 17.36
CA TRP A 136 14.96 13.77 16.39
C TRP A 136 15.74 14.23 15.15
N GLU A 137 17.07 14.23 15.23
CA GLU A 137 17.92 14.31 14.05
C GLU A 137 17.58 13.07 13.23
N SER A 138 16.81 13.24 12.17
CA SER A 138 16.68 12.24 11.14
C SER A 138 18.05 12.16 10.45
N ASP A 139 19.03 11.52 11.09
CA ASP A 139 20.36 11.29 10.52
C ASP A 139 20.26 10.54 9.18
N SER A 140 19.08 10.05 8.82
CA SER A 140 18.70 9.86 7.44
C SER A 140 17.18 9.87 7.29
N ASN A 141 16.75 10.20 6.07
CA ASN A 141 15.40 10.17 5.53
C ASN A 141 14.71 8.79 5.63
N HIS A 142 14.37 8.32 6.83
CA HIS A 142 13.71 7.03 7.00
C HIS A 142 12.22 7.14 6.67
N VAL A 143 11.91 7.12 5.37
CA VAL A 143 10.59 6.69 4.91
C VAL A 143 10.61 5.18 4.91
N TYR A 144 10.04 4.57 5.94
CA TYR A 144 9.80 3.14 5.97
C TYR A 144 8.62 2.85 5.03
N GLY A 145 8.92 2.20 3.92
CA GLY A 145 7.95 1.77 2.92
C GLY A 145 8.08 0.28 2.69
N GLY A 146 6.95 -0.43 2.61
CA GLY A 146 6.93 -1.86 2.33
C GLY A 146 5.65 -2.28 1.62
N ALA A 147 5.64 -3.50 1.08
CA ALA A 147 4.51 -4.11 0.36
C ALA A 147 3.18 -4.16 1.15
N ASN A 148 3.21 -3.86 2.45
CA ASN A 148 2.01 -3.70 3.30
C ASN A 148 1.32 -2.33 3.16
N GLN A 149 1.75 -1.50 2.20
CA GLN A 149 1.19 -0.18 1.94
C GLN A 149 1.30 0.77 3.13
N VAL A 150 2.37 0.62 3.93
CA VAL A 150 2.65 1.44 5.10
C VAL A 150 3.75 2.44 4.80
N VAL A 151 3.55 3.69 5.22
CA VAL A 151 4.52 4.79 5.11
C VAL A 151 4.61 5.50 6.46
N VAL A 152 5.81 5.84 6.93
CA VAL A 152 6.00 6.73 8.09
C VAL A 152 6.75 7.98 7.63
N GLY A 153 6.24 9.17 7.95
CA GLY A 153 6.86 10.43 7.57
C GLY A 153 6.47 11.61 8.44
N ASP A 154 7.12 12.75 8.20
CA ASP A 154 6.82 14.03 8.83
C ASP A 154 5.67 14.74 8.09
N SER A 155 4.83 15.47 8.83
CA SER A 155 3.78 16.35 8.32
C SER A 155 4.26 17.41 7.33
N ASP A 156 5.51 17.88 7.44
CA ASP A 156 6.03 18.95 6.57
C ASP A 156 6.66 18.43 5.27
N ALA A 157 6.64 17.12 5.02
CA ALA A 157 7.36 16.49 3.92
C ALA A 157 6.43 15.77 2.94
N ALA A 158 5.64 16.55 2.18
CA ALA A 158 4.74 16.01 1.17
C ALA A 158 5.46 15.17 0.09
N GLU A 159 6.72 15.50 -0.22
CA GLU A 159 7.62 14.70 -1.06
C GLU A 159 7.91 13.32 -0.44
N ARG A 160 8.06 13.22 0.89
CA ARG A 160 8.27 11.94 1.58
C ARG A 160 7.03 11.07 1.55
N VAL A 161 5.84 11.67 1.61
CA VAL A 161 4.58 10.94 1.39
C VAL A 161 4.54 10.38 -0.04
N ALA A 162 4.94 11.16 -1.04
CA ALA A 162 5.05 10.68 -2.41
C ALA A 162 6.08 9.54 -2.54
N PHE A 163 7.25 9.67 -1.93
CA PHE A 163 8.28 8.64 -1.89
C PHE A 163 7.77 7.32 -1.29
N GLY A 164 7.11 7.39 -0.13
CA GLY A 164 6.55 6.23 0.55
C GLY A 164 5.40 5.58 -0.22
N LEU A 165 4.55 6.38 -0.85
CA LEU A 165 3.53 5.88 -1.77
C LEU A 165 4.18 5.13 -2.95
N GLY A 166 5.32 5.62 -3.45
CA GLY A 166 6.13 4.94 -4.45
C GLY A 166 6.57 3.53 -4.01
N TRP A 167 7.07 3.37 -2.79
CA TRP A 167 7.37 2.06 -2.20
C TRP A 167 6.14 1.15 -2.16
N GLY A 168 4.99 1.69 -1.76
CA GLY A 168 3.72 0.95 -1.75
C GLY A 168 3.24 0.54 -3.16
N MET A 169 3.67 1.25 -4.21
CA MET A 169 3.46 0.90 -5.62
C MET A 169 4.54 -0.06 -6.16
N GLY A 170 5.39 -0.63 -5.29
CA GLY A 170 6.46 -1.55 -5.68
C GLY A 170 7.69 -0.88 -6.30
N LEU A 171 7.79 0.45 -6.22
CA LEU A 171 9.02 1.14 -6.61
C LEU A 171 10.13 0.87 -5.58
N ARG A 172 11.38 0.88 -6.06
CA ARG A 172 12.57 0.67 -5.24
C ARG A 172 13.36 1.95 -5.15
N SER A 173 14.07 2.14 -4.04
CA SER A 173 14.98 3.27 -3.89
C SER A 173 16.09 3.27 -4.93
N VAL A 174 16.46 4.47 -5.38
CA VAL A 174 17.49 4.73 -6.39
C VAL A 174 18.65 5.45 -5.71
N PRO A 175 19.92 5.08 -5.92
CA PRO A 175 21.01 5.88 -5.40
C PRO A 175 21.03 7.26 -6.08
N CYS A 176 21.29 8.33 -5.33
CA CYS A 176 21.34 9.68 -5.89
C CYS A 176 22.38 9.87 -7.00
N GLN A 177 23.39 9.01 -7.07
CA GLN A 177 24.44 9.03 -8.10
C GLN A 177 24.43 7.75 -8.97
N ALA A 178 23.25 7.22 -9.31
CA ALA A 178 23.11 6.05 -10.18
C ALA A 178 23.42 6.35 -11.66
N LEU A 179 24.69 6.60 -12.01
CA LEU A 179 25.15 6.48 -13.39
C LEU A 179 25.70 5.06 -13.59
N GLY A 180 24.93 4.20 -14.27
CA GLY A 180 25.42 2.89 -14.72
C GLY A 180 24.93 1.65 -13.96
N ASP A 181 23.95 1.78 -13.04
CA ASP A 181 23.24 0.60 -12.54
C ASP A 181 22.26 0.10 -13.62
N ALA A 182 22.44 -1.13 -14.08
CA ALA A 182 21.52 -1.74 -15.05
C ALA A 182 20.07 -1.83 -14.53
N ALA A 183 19.89 -1.86 -13.20
CA ALA A 183 18.57 -1.83 -12.57
C ALA A 183 17.90 -0.45 -12.59
N PHE A 184 18.68 0.63 -12.78
CA PHE A 184 18.20 2.02 -12.82
C PHE A 184 18.89 2.77 -13.95
N PRO A 185 18.34 2.74 -15.18
CA PRO A 185 19.04 3.23 -16.36
C PRO A 185 19.38 4.73 -16.28
N HIS A 186 18.66 5.50 -15.46
CA HIS A 186 18.88 6.93 -15.24
C HIS A 186 18.63 7.30 -13.77
N ALA A 187 19.55 8.05 -13.14
CA ALA A 187 19.36 8.62 -11.79
C ALA A 187 18.44 9.86 -11.76
N GLY A 188 18.18 10.47 -12.92
CA GLY A 188 17.32 11.65 -13.06
C GLY A 188 16.02 11.33 -13.79
N ILE A 189 15.27 12.36 -14.17
CA ILE A 189 13.92 12.21 -14.73
C ILE A 189 13.83 11.44 -16.06
N GLY A 190 14.98 11.19 -16.71
CA GLY A 190 15.08 10.56 -18.01
C GLY A 190 15.21 11.59 -19.14
N ALA A 191 15.60 11.14 -20.33
CA ALA A 191 15.85 12.01 -21.48
C ALA A 191 14.59 12.74 -21.99
N GLU A 192 13.41 12.20 -21.70
CA GLU A 192 12.13 12.73 -22.15
C GLU A 192 11.64 13.94 -21.33
N GLY A 193 12.24 14.20 -20.16
CA GLY A 193 11.74 15.22 -19.23
C GLY A 193 10.40 14.82 -18.60
N SER A 194 9.76 15.76 -17.90
CA SER A 194 8.44 15.53 -17.31
C SER A 194 7.69 16.85 -17.06
N TYR A 195 6.38 16.79 -16.88
CA TYR A 195 5.57 17.97 -16.57
C TYR A 195 5.23 18.03 -15.08
N SER A 196 5.66 19.09 -14.38
CA SER A 196 5.32 19.32 -12.99
C SER A 196 4.02 20.11 -12.88
N PHE A 197 2.99 19.51 -12.27
CA PHE A 197 1.74 20.20 -11.97
C PHE A 197 1.88 21.23 -10.84
N LEU A 198 2.84 21.00 -9.93
CA LEU A 198 3.15 21.92 -8.84
C LEU A 198 3.79 23.21 -9.37
N GLU A 199 4.77 23.07 -10.27
CA GLU A 199 5.49 24.21 -10.86
C GLU A 199 4.81 24.76 -12.12
N GLN A 200 3.75 24.10 -12.59
CA GLN A 200 3.01 24.41 -13.81
C GLN A 200 3.90 24.58 -15.05
N ARG A 201 4.94 23.76 -15.16
CA ARG A 201 5.91 23.83 -16.25
C ARG A 201 6.48 22.47 -16.60
N PHE A 202 7.04 22.39 -17.80
CA PHE A 202 7.83 21.26 -18.22
C PHE A 202 9.25 21.36 -17.62
N ILE A 203 9.71 20.27 -17.03
CA ILE A 203 11.05 20.07 -16.50
C ILE A 203 11.82 19.26 -17.52
N THR A 204 12.85 19.86 -18.06
CA THR A 204 13.73 19.23 -19.06
C THR A 204 14.77 18.34 -18.40
N ALA A 205 15.29 17.36 -19.15
CA ALA A 205 16.32 16.44 -18.67
C ALA A 205 17.61 17.15 -18.17
N SER A 206 17.88 18.37 -18.63
CA SER A 206 19.05 19.17 -18.23
C SER A 206 18.92 19.86 -16.87
N GLU A 207 17.74 19.84 -16.25
CA GLU A 207 17.48 20.59 -15.01
C GLU A 207 17.92 19.87 -13.72
N ASN A 208 18.72 18.80 -13.83
CA ASN A 208 19.33 18.08 -12.70
C ASN A 208 18.35 17.67 -11.59
N TYR A 209 17.13 17.29 -11.95
CA TYR A 209 16.21 16.64 -11.00
C TYR A 209 16.60 15.18 -10.82
N TYR A 210 16.54 14.71 -9.57
CA TYR A 210 16.71 13.30 -9.23
C TYR A 210 15.38 12.57 -9.27
N ASP A 211 15.42 11.25 -9.51
CA ASP A 211 14.22 10.42 -9.39
C ASP A 211 13.57 10.58 -8.01
N LEU A 212 12.24 10.60 -7.95
CA LEU A 212 11.48 10.62 -6.70
C LEU A 212 12.05 9.59 -5.72
N MET A 213 12.24 8.35 -6.16
CA MET A 213 12.72 7.24 -5.33
C MET A 213 14.20 7.34 -4.95
N SER A 214 14.90 8.40 -5.33
CA SER A 214 16.24 8.67 -4.81
C SER A 214 16.26 9.34 -3.45
N GLY A 215 15.19 10.02 -3.08
CA GLY A 215 15.16 10.86 -1.88
C GLY A 215 16.03 12.12 -1.97
N CYS A 216 16.74 12.36 -3.08
CA CYS A 216 17.59 13.53 -3.27
C CYS A 216 16.85 14.71 -3.90
N ALA A 217 17.09 15.91 -3.39
CA ALA A 217 16.46 17.13 -3.89
C ALA A 217 17.31 17.80 -5.00
N PRO A 218 16.68 18.43 -6.00
CA PRO A 218 15.23 18.49 -6.24
C PRO A 218 14.68 17.16 -6.80
N GLN A 219 13.48 16.76 -6.38
CA GLN A 219 12.87 15.46 -6.70
C GLN A 219 11.85 15.57 -7.81
N HIS A 220 11.84 14.59 -8.71
CA HIS A 220 10.75 14.38 -9.67
C HIS A 220 10.73 12.91 -10.11
N ILE A 221 9.56 12.35 -10.41
CA ILE A 221 9.52 10.98 -10.93
C ILE A 221 10.20 10.88 -12.29
N SER A 222 11.06 9.89 -12.46
CA SER A 222 11.63 9.55 -13.76
C SER A 222 10.66 8.78 -14.63
N THR A 223 10.88 8.82 -15.94
CA THR A 223 10.16 7.96 -16.90
C THR A 223 10.18 6.50 -16.47
N TYR A 224 11.30 6.01 -15.94
CA TYR A 224 11.46 4.63 -15.47
C TYR A 224 10.53 4.31 -14.28
N SER A 225 10.60 5.09 -13.21
CA SER A 225 9.76 4.92 -12.03
C SER A 225 8.27 5.13 -12.36
N TYR A 226 7.96 6.07 -13.26
CA TYR A 226 6.61 6.32 -13.74
C TYR A 226 6.02 5.09 -14.44
N GLN A 227 6.75 4.49 -15.38
CA GLN A 227 6.30 3.30 -16.10
C GLN A 227 6.05 2.12 -15.17
N LYS A 228 6.91 1.93 -14.16
CA LYS A 228 6.71 0.89 -13.14
C LYS A 228 5.47 1.14 -12.27
N ALA A 229 5.25 2.38 -11.82
CA ALA A 229 4.07 2.73 -11.05
C ALA A 229 2.77 2.57 -11.86
N VAL A 230 2.80 2.87 -13.16
CA VAL A 230 1.66 2.59 -14.06
C VAL A 230 1.41 1.08 -14.19
N ALA A 231 2.46 0.27 -14.37
CA ALA A 231 2.34 -1.19 -14.46
C ALA A 231 1.76 -1.81 -13.18
N TRP A 232 2.19 -1.34 -12.00
CA TRP A 232 1.59 -1.72 -10.73
C TRP A 232 0.08 -1.42 -10.70
N GLY A 233 -0.34 -0.27 -11.25
CA GLY A 233 -1.75 0.11 -11.32
C GLY A 233 -2.58 -0.87 -12.16
N ASP A 234 -2.01 -1.38 -13.25
CA ASP A 234 -2.67 -2.39 -14.09
C ASP A 234 -2.85 -3.71 -13.32
N GLU A 235 -1.78 -4.21 -12.68
CA GLU A 235 -1.81 -5.44 -11.87
C GLU A 235 -2.78 -5.34 -10.68
N ALA A 236 -2.79 -4.20 -9.98
CA ALA A 236 -3.68 -3.95 -8.85
C ALA A 236 -5.15 -3.86 -9.28
N SER A 237 -5.43 -3.30 -10.46
CA SER A 237 -6.80 -3.25 -11.01
C SER A 237 -7.31 -4.64 -11.35
N GLU A 238 -6.49 -5.46 -12.02
CA GLU A 238 -6.84 -6.85 -12.29
C GLU A 238 -7.05 -7.67 -11.01
N ALA A 239 -6.20 -7.46 -10.00
CA ALA A 239 -6.34 -8.11 -8.71
C ALA A 239 -7.66 -7.71 -8.02
N ALA A 240 -8.00 -6.42 -8.02
CA ALA A 240 -9.26 -5.92 -7.47
C ALA A 240 -10.49 -6.52 -8.17
N GLU A 241 -10.45 -6.70 -9.49
CA GLU A 241 -11.52 -7.36 -10.26
C GLU A 241 -11.65 -8.84 -9.90
N ARG A 242 -10.54 -9.58 -9.83
CA ARG A 242 -10.52 -10.98 -9.37
C ARG A 242 -11.07 -11.10 -7.94
N ASN A 243 -10.70 -10.16 -7.07
CA ASN A 243 -11.09 -10.13 -5.67
C ASN A 243 -12.59 -9.83 -5.50
N GLY A 244 -13.13 -8.87 -6.26
CA GLY A 244 -14.56 -8.57 -6.28
C GLY A 244 -15.42 -9.76 -6.75
N ALA A 245 -14.88 -10.59 -7.66
CA ALA A 245 -15.52 -11.83 -8.09
C ALA A 245 -15.41 -12.94 -7.03
N ALA A 246 -14.27 -13.09 -6.36
CA ALA A 246 -14.05 -14.13 -5.33
C ALA A 246 -14.78 -13.86 -4.01
N MET A 247 -14.99 -12.59 -3.64
CA MET A 247 -15.77 -12.18 -2.46
C MET A 247 -17.28 -12.35 -2.63
N GLN A 248 -17.78 -12.70 -3.83
CA GLN A 248 -19.13 -13.26 -3.96
C GLN A 248 -19.13 -14.64 -3.31
N VAL A 249 -19.32 -14.64 -1.99
CA VAL A 249 -19.41 -15.82 -1.14
C VAL A 249 -20.18 -16.90 -1.90
N PRO A 250 -19.56 -18.06 -2.22
CA PRO A 250 -20.31 -19.17 -2.74
C PRO A 250 -21.39 -19.44 -1.70
N ASN A 251 -22.66 -19.27 -2.10
CA ASN A 251 -23.81 -19.63 -1.27
C ASN A 251 -23.46 -20.95 -0.61
N VAL A 252 -23.20 -20.90 0.70
CA VAL A 252 -22.87 -22.08 1.49
C VAL A 252 -24.14 -22.89 1.51
N ARG A 253 -24.33 -23.73 0.49
CA ARG A 253 -25.23 -24.88 0.56
C ARG A 253 -24.64 -25.72 1.66
N SER A 254 -25.21 -25.58 2.85
CA SER A 254 -24.95 -26.41 4.01
C SER A 254 -24.99 -27.87 3.57
N HIS A 255 -23.83 -28.50 3.40
CA HIS A 255 -23.70 -29.94 3.31
C HIS A 255 -23.77 -30.57 4.71
N LEU A 256 -24.77 -30.16 5.49
CA LEU A 256 -25.27 -30.92 6.63
C LEU A 256 -26.45 -31.72 6.11
N GLY A 257 -26.24 -33.02 5.95
CA GLY A 257 -27.12 -33.95 5.25
C GLY A 257 -28.47 -34.17 5.92
N GLY A 258 -29.40 -34.68 5.11
CA GLY A 258 -30.70 -35.16 5.56
C GLY A 258 -31.55 -35.63 4.39
N GLN A 259 -31.42 -36.91 4.04
CA GLN A 259 -32.51 -37.60 3.36
C GLN A 259 -33.75 -37.51 4.26
N GLY A 260 -34.84 -36.94 3.75
CA GLY A 260 -36.17 -37.11 4.34
C GLY A 260 -36.98 -35.82 4.52
N GLY A 261 -37.90 -35.60 3.57
CA GLY A 261 -39.25 -35.14 3.88
C GLY A 261 -39.49 -33.64 4.14
N HIS A 262 -40.41 -33.10 3.34
CA HIS A 262 -41.16 -31.84 3.51
C HIS A 262 -40.49 -30.55 3.02
N ALA A 263 -40.79 -30.25 1.75
CA ALA A 263 -40.74 -28.92 1.18
C ALA A 263 -41.73 -27.99 1.92
N ALA A 264 -41.23 -27.16 2.82
CA ALA A 264 -41.88 -25.93 3.22
C ALA A 264 -41.21 -24.79 2.46
N ALA A 265 -41.99 -24.10 1.62
CA ALA A 265 -41.58 -22.89 0.94
C ALA A 265 -41.29 -21.80 2.00
N VAL A 266 -40.02 -21.56 2.27
CA VAL A 266 -39.58 -20.39 3.05
C VAL A 266 -39.42 -19.26 2.05
N GLU A 267 -40.46 -18.43 1.94
CA GLU A 267 -40.40 -17.15 1.23
C GLU A 267 -39.35 -16.25 1.90
N GLY A 268 -38.43 -15.76 1.07
CA GLY A 268 -37.23 -15.04 1.47
C GLY A 268 -37.52 -13.70 2.15
N ARG A 269 -37.16 -13.60 3.43
CA ARG A 269 -36.71 -12.33 4.01
C ARG A 269 -35.23 -12.17 3.69
N VAL A 270 -34.93 -11.43 2.63
CA VAL A 270 -33.60 -10.88 2.36
C VAL A 270 -33.36 -9.75 3.37
N GLY A 271 -32.99 -10.15 4.59
CA GLY A 271 -32.62 -9.27 5.69
C GLY A 271 -31.36 -9.79 6.37
N ASN A 272 -30.43 -10.36 5.59
CA ASN A 272 -29.14 -10.77 6.11
C ASN A 272 -28.26 -9.52 6.19
N ALA A 273 -28.25 -8.86 7.36
CA ALA A 273 -27.10 -8.06 7.73
C ALA A 273 -25.86 -8.95 7.50
N PRO A 274 -24.85 -8.49 6.74
CA PRO A 274 -23.67 -9.30 6.45
C PRO A 274 -23.12 -9.78 7.78
N ALA A 275 -23.04 -11.11 7.95
CA ALA A 275 -22.45 -11.70 9.14
C ALA A 275 -21.09 -11.02 9.34
N ILE A 276 -20.85 -10.46 10.53
CA ILE A 276 -19.56 -9.81 10.84
C ILE A 276 -18.48 -10.88 10.65
N VAL A 277 -17.79 -10.83 9.52
CA VAL A 277 -16.69 -11.74 9.23
C VAL A 277 -15.55 -11.28 10.12
N ARG A 278 -15.43 -11.91 11.28
CA ARG A 278 -14.23 -11.74 12.10
C ARG A 278 -13.09 -12.49 11.44
N SER A 279 -11.90 -11.98 11.64
CA SER A 279 -10.67 -12.53 11.14
C SER A 279 -9.60 -12.53 12.23
N LEU A 280 -8.54 -13.31 12.03
CA LEU A 280 -7.33 -13.26 12.86
C LEU A 280 -6.27 -12.48 12.07
N ALA A 281 -5.89 -11.32 12.58
CA ALA A 281 -4.80 -10.51 12.05
C ALA A 281 -3.49 -10.93 12.74
N LEU A 282 -2.53 -11.38 11.95
CA LEU A 282 -1.19 -11.78 12.38
C LEU A 282 -0.17 -10.87 11.71
N SER A 283 0.78 -10.34 12.47
CA SER A 283 1.88 -9.58 11.90
C SER A 283 3.17 -9.83 12.65
N GLY A 284 4.27 -9.71 11.91
CA GLY A 284 5.61 -9.99 12.39
C GLY A 284 6.66 -9.32 11.53
N SER A 285 7.92 -9.52 11.90
CA SER A 285 9.08 -9.01 11.17
C SER A 285 10.04 -10.13 10.81
N VAL A 286 10.97 -9.80 9.91
CA VAL A 286 12.16 -10.56 9.58
C VAL A 286 13.33 -9.61 9.80
N ASP A 287 14.35 -10.00 10.55
CA ASP A 287 15.54 -9.17 10.74
C ASP A 287 16.56 -9.36 9.60
N GLU A 288 17.65 -8.59 9.62
CA GLU A 288 18.72 -8.67 8.62
C GLU A 288 19.43 -10.04 8.57
N HIS A 289 19.32 -10.83 9.64
CA HIS A 289 19.86 -12.18 9.76
C HIS A 289 18.88 -13.26 9.28
N GLY A 290 17.66 -12.86 8.89
CA GLY A 290 16.61 -13.76 8.45
C GLY A 290 15.85 -14.42 9.61
N PHE A 291 15.93 -13.89 10.83
CA PHE A 291 15.14 -14.35 11.98
C PHE A 291 13.71 -13.81 11.88
N TRP A 292 12.74 -14.72 11.92
CA TRP A 292 11.32 -14.37 11.83
C TRP A 292 10.72 -14.22 13.23
N THR A 293 9.92 -13.16 13.40
CA THR A 293 9.21 -12.90 14.65
C THR A 293 7.70 -12.83 14.38
N LEU A 294 6.91 -13.08 15.43
CA LEU A 294 5.50 -12.70 15.52
C LEU A 294 5.42 -11.63 16.60
N PHE A 295 4.99 -10.42 16.27
CA PHE A 295 4.81 -9.35 17.25
C PHE A 295 3.33 -9.05 17.56
N SER A 296 2.39 -9.46 16.70
CA SER A 296 0.96 -9.31 16.99
C SER A 296 0.10 -10.43 16.46
N ALA A 297 -0.86 -10.83 17.29
CA ALA A 297 -1.98 -11.68 16.94
C ALA A 297 -3.26 -11.11 17.56
N ALA A 298 -4.17 -10.61 16.73
CA ALA A 298 -5.37 -9.92 17.19
C ALA A 298 -6.59 -10.33 16.38
N THR A 299 -7.77 -10.31 17.00
CA THR A 299 -9.02 -10.44 16.25
C THR A 299 -9.31 -9.14 15.50
N SER A 300 -9.58 -9.23 14.21
CA SER A 300 -9.97 -8.10 13.37
C SER A 300 -11.44 -8.21 12.95
N THR A 301 -12.08 -7.04 12.84
CA THR A 301 -13.46 -6.92 12.31
C THR A 301 -13.48 -6.76 10.79
N SER A 302 -12.30 -6.55 10.19
CA SER A 302 -12.14 -6.43 8.76
C SER A 302 -12.05 -7.84 8.13
N PRO A 303 -12.47 -7.99 6.87
CA PRO A 303 -12.49 -9.29 6.22
C PRO A 303 -11.06 -9.81 6.00
N PRO A 304 -10.86 -11.15 5.95
CA PRO A 304 -9.59 -11.76 5.58
C PRO A 304 -8.99 -11.14 4.31
N ARG A 305 -7.66 -10.99 4.28
CA ARG A 305 -6.96 -10.57 3.07
C ARG A 305 -6.87 -11.77 2.14
N ILE A 306 -7.09 -11.53 0.86
CA ILE A 306 -6.97 -12.56 -0.17
C ILE A 306 -5.49 -12.92 -0.32
N ASP A 307 -5.22 -14.20 -0.57
CA ASP A 307 -3.89 -14.75 -0.79
C ASP A 307 -3.10 -13.88 -1.78
N ALA A 308 -2.05 -13.23 -1.28
CA ALA A 308 -1.05 -12.62 -2.14
C ALA A 308 -0.05 -13.72 -2.54
N PRO A 309 0.36 -13.80 -3.82
CA PRO A 309 1.46 -14.68 -4.20
C PRO A 309 2.69 -14.34 -3.36
N GLY A 310 3.36 -15.35 -2.83
CA GLY A 310 4.52 -15.16 -1.96
C GLY A 310 5.40 -16.39 -1.90
N ASP A 311 6.67 -16.17 -1.56
CA ASP A 311 7.71 -17.21 -1.51
C ASP A 311 7.66 -18.06 -0.22
N PHE A 312 6.76 -17.70 0.69
CA PHE A 312 6.57 -18.34 1.98
C PHE A 312 5.17 -18.93 2.09
N VAL A 313 5.01 -19.86 3.04
CA VAL A 313 3.72 -20.48 3.36
C VAL A 313 3.47 -20.28 4.84
N LEU A 314 2.33 -19.69 5.17
CA LEU A 314 1.84 -19.58 6.54
C LEU A 314 0.83 -20.71 6.80
N THR A 315 1.01 -21.44 7.89
CA THR A 315 0.07 -22.44 8.37
C THR A 315 -0.36 -22.13 9.81
N LEU A 316 -1.63 -22.39 10.11
CA LEU A 316 -2.18 -22.30 11.46
C LEU A 316 -2.46 -23.69 11.99
N HIS A 317 -2.13 -23.91 13.25
CA HIS A 317 -2.31 -25.19 13.93
C HIS A 317 -3.18 -25.06 15.17
N ASP A 318 -3.93 -26.11 15.49
CA ASP A 318 -4.70 -26.19 16.74
C ASP A 318 -3.87 -26.70 17.92
N ASP A 319 -4.50 -26.82 19.10
CA ASP A 319 -3.87 -27.34 20.33
C ASP A 319 -3.35 -28.79 20.18
N SER A 320 -3.83 -29.54 19.18
CA SER A 320 -3.35 -30.88 18.85
C SER A 320 -2.20 -30.89 17.84
N GLY A 321 -1.85 -29.73 17.29
CA GLY A 321 -0.87 -29.56 16.22
C GLY A 321 -1.42 -29.79 14.81
N MET A 322 -2.73 -29.99 14.65
CA MET A 322 -3.36 -30.23 13.34
C MET A 322 -3.39 -28.94 12.52
N GLU A 323 -2.99 -29.00 11.25
CA GLU A 323 -3.08 -27.86 10.32
C GLU A 323 -4.56 -27.55 10.03
N MET A 324 -5.01 -26.36 10.43
CA MET A 324 -6.38 -25.89 10.20
C MET A 324 -6.49 -24.98 8.99
N TYR A 325 -5.39 -24.33 8.62
CA TYR A 325 -5.37 -23.30 7.58
C TYR A 325 -3.98 -23.20 6.97
N ARG A 326 -3.95 -22.88 5.67
CA ARG A 326 -2.73 -22.69 4.89
C ARG A 326 -2.98 -21.63 3.83
N GLN A 327 -2.02 -20.72 3.66
CA GLN A 327 -1.99 -19.78 2.55
C GLN A 327 -0.56 -19.39 2.17
N PRO A 328 -0.33 -18.92 0.93
CA PRO A 328 0.90 -18.21 0.57
C PRO A 328 1.08 -16.93 1.41
N LEU A 329 2.33 -16.59 1.72
CA LEU A 329 2.71 -15.40 2.46
C LEU A 329 3.84 -14.67 1.73
N ALA A 330 3.66 -13.37 1.54
CA ALA A 330 4.72 -12.46 1.12
C ALA A 330 5.29 -11.73 2.34
N ALA A 331 6.61 -11.58 2.38
CA ALA A 331 7.26 -10.63 3.28
C ALA A 331 7.48 -9.32 2.51
N ALA A 332 7.01 -8.21 3.06
CA ALA A 332 7.33 -6.89 2.59
C ALA A 332 8.79 -6.59 2.92
N ASP A 333 9.59 -6.38 1.89
CA ASP A 333 10.96 -5.87 2.02
C ASP A 333 10.90 -4.42 2.56
N ILE A 334 11.61 -4.12 3.64
CA ILE A 334 11.78 -2.77 4.18
C ILE A 334 13.18 -2.33 3.75
N GLY A 335 13.21 -1.48 2.73
CA GLY A 335 14.34 -1.24 1.83
C GLY A 335 15.82 -1.20 2.30
N ALA A 336 16.65 -1.49 1.28
CA ALA A 336 17.92 -0.89 0.86
C ALA A 336 19.26 -1.47 1.34
N SER A 337 19.34 -2.15 2.48
CA SER A 337 20.57 -2.82 2.91
C SER A 337 20.53 -4.31 2.56
N ALA A 338 21.65 -4.88 2.12
CA ALA A 338 21.77 -6.26 1.61
C ALA A 338 21.51 -7.40 2.62
N GLY A 339 20.78 -7.15 3.70
CA GLY A 339 20.25 -8.14 4.65
C GLY A 339 18.74 -7.95 4.76
N ARG A 340 17.98 -9.04 4.62
CA ARG A 340 16.52 -9.03 4.37
C ARG A 340 15.69 -8.67 5.61
N ALA A 341 15.84 -7.45 6.11
CA ALA A 341 14.90 -6.91 7.08
C ALA A 341 13.54 -6.66 6.39
N GLY A 342 12.44 -7.11 6.99
CA GLY A 342 11.12 -7.02 6.38
C GLY A 342 10.00 -7.14 7.40
N THR A 343 8.77 -6.82 6.98
CA THR A 343 7.57 -7.09 7.76
C THR A 343 6.62 -7.99 7.00
N TRP A 344 5.87 -8.80 7.71
CA TRP A 344 4.81 -9.61 7.13
C TRP A 344 3.53 -9.36 7.92
N ALA A 345 2.42 -9.33 7.20
CA ALA A 345 1.11 -9.09 7.78
C ALA A 345 0.10 -9.90 7.00
N VAL A 346 -0.75 -10.62 7.73
CA VAL A 346 -1.83 -11.36 7.12
C VAL A 346 -3.07 -11.37 7.98
N ARG A 347 -4.21 -11.54 7.32
CA ARG A 347 -5.49 -11.59 7.99
C ARG A 347 -6.28 -12.78 7.45
N VAL A 348 -6.54 -13.75 8.32
CA VAL A 348 -7.09 -15.06 7.97
C VAL A 348 -8.51 -15.24 8.51
N PRO A 349 -9.36 -16.09 7.90
CA PRO A 349 -10.72 -16.33 8.39
C PRO A 349 -10.74 -16.84 9.84
N MET A 350 -11.57 -16.25 10.71
CA MET A 350 -11.67 -16.63 12.13
C MET A 350 -12.49 -17.91 12.38
N GLN A 351 -12.70 -18.75 11.36
CA GLN A 351 -13.21 -20.12 11.58
C GLN A 351 -12.24 -20.92 12.47
N ALA A 352 -11.00 -20.46 12.60
CA ALA A 352 -9.95 -20.98 13.44
C ALA A 352 -10.14 -20.60 14.94
N ARG A 353 -11.29 -20.94 15.54
CA ARG A 353 -11.33 -21.06 17.00
C ARG A 353 -10.40 -22.22 17.39
N GLY A 354 -9.48 -21.95 18.32
CA GLY A 354 -8.48 -22.94 18.73
C GLY A 354 -7.17 -22.86 17.97
N VAL A 355 -6.84 -21.76 17.26
CA VAL A 355 -5.46 -21.54 16.80
C VAL A 355 -4.57 -21.47 18.02
N HIS A 356 -3.64 -22.42 18.10
CA HIS A 356 -2.62 -22.48 19.12
C HIS A 356 -1.30 -21.97 18.59
N ALA A 357 -0.95 -22.28 17.34
CA ALA A 357 0.35 -21.96 16.79
C ALA A 357 0.26 -21.45 15.34
N VAL A 358 1.19 -20.56 15.00
CA VAL A 358 1.47 -20.11 13.64
C VAL A 358 2.84 -20.62 13.22
N ARG A 359 2.92 -21.16 12.01
CA ARG A 359 4.18 -21.59 11.41
C ARG A 359 4.38 -20.94 10.06
N ILE A 360 5.61 -20.54 9.79
CA ILE A 360 6.01 -20.00 8.48
C ILE A 360 7.12 -20.89 7.92
N ARG A 361 6.98 -21.26 6.64
CA ARG A 361 7.96 -22.05 5.91
C ARG A 361 8.37 -21.36 4.61
N ASN A 362 9.59 -21.59 4.14
CA ASN A 362 10.00 -21.19 2.79
C ASN A 362 9.51 -22.19 1.72
N ALA A 363 9.73 -21.86 0.44
CA ALA A 363 9.42 -22.75 -0.69
C ALA A 363 10.07 -24.14 -0.63
N GLY A 364 11.20 -24.29 0.07
CA GLY A 364 11.87 -25.58 0.32
C GLY A 364 11.28 -26.39 1.47
N GLY A 365 10.27 -25.87 2.18
CA GLY A 365 9.63 -26.50 3.32
C GLY A 365 10.35 -26.30 4.67
N SER A 366 11.47 -25.59 4.70
CA SER A 366 12.18 -25.29 5.96
C SER A 366 11.34 -24.39 6.86
N LEU A 367 11.31 -24.73 8.16
CA LEU A 367 10.61 -23.95 9.18
C LEU A 367 11.40 -22.68 9.50
N LEU A 368 10.75 -21.53 9.40
CA LEU A 368 11.31 -20.20 9.64
C LEU A 368 10.79 -19.59 10.94
N LEU A 369 9.50 -19.83 11.24
CA LEU A 369 8.82 -19.40 12.46
C LEU A 369 7.97 -20.55 12.98
N ASP A 370 8.00 -20.78 14.29
CA ASP A 370 7.05 -21.60 15.04
C ASP A 370 6.76 -20.85 16.34
N ASN A 371 5.55 -20.33 16.49
CA ASN A 371 5.20 -19.47 17.61
C ASN A 371 3.75 -19.71 18.05
N ASP A 372 3.52 -19.66 19.35
CA ASP A 372 2.19 -19.78 19.92
C ASP A 372 1.41 -18.49 19.68
N VAL A 373 0.19 -18.63 19.16
CA VAL A 373 -0.75 -17.54 18.98
C VAL A 373 -1.48 -17.36 20.31
N GLY A 374 -0.83 -16.66 21.24
CA GLY A 374 -1.40 -16.29 22.53
C GLY A 374 -2.55 -15.29 22.37
N LEU A 375 -3.69 -15.72 21.82
CA LEU A 375 -4.89 -14.89 21.80
C LEU A 375 -5.34 -14.68 23.25
N PRO A 376 -5.60 -13.44 23.69
CA PRO A 376 -6.20 -13.22 24.99
C PRO A 376 -7.49 -14.04 25.03
N ALA A 377 -7.59 -14.93 26.01
CA ALA A 377 -8.81 -15.70 26.24
C ALA A 377 -9.97 -14.71 26.18
N GLY A 378 -10.95 -14.96 25.30
CA GLY A 378 -11.99 -13.99 24.99
C GLY A 378 -12.73 -13.48 26.24
N PRO A 379 -13.63 -12.49 26.11
CA PRO A 379 -14.23 -11.72 27.22
C PRO A 379 -15.11 -12.50 28.23
N HIS A 380 -14.91 -13.81 28.41
CA HIS A 380 -15.57 -14.67 29.39
C HIS A 380 -14.66 -15.17 30.53
N ALA A 381 -13.42 -14.70 30.67
CA ALA A 381 -12.58 -15.03 31.82
C ALA A 381 -12.47 -13.86 32.83
N GLN A 382 -13.59 -13.53 33.49
CA GLN A 382 -13.47 -13.05 34.87
C GLN A 382 -13.43 -14.30 35.77
N VAL A 383 -12.24 -14.60 36.30
CA VAL A 383 -12.11 -15.40 37.51
C VAL A 383 -11.77 -14.42 38.63
N ARG A 384 -12.58 -14.47 39.69
CA ARG A 384 -12.49 -13.64 40.89
C ARG A 384 -11.14 -13.71 41.58
#